data_AF-A0A1D8AUY3-F1
#
_entry.id   AF-A0A1D8AUY3-F1
#
_cell.length_a   1.000
_cell.length_b   1.000
_cell.length_c   1.000
_cell.angle_alpha   90.00
_cell.angle_beta   90.00
_cell.angle_gamma   90.00
#
_symmetry.space_group_name_H-M   'P 1'
#
loop_
_entity.id
_entity.type
_entity.pdbx_description
1 polymer ?
#
loop_
_entity_poly.entity_id
_entity_poly.type
_entity_poly.pdbx_seq_one_letter_code
_entity_poly.pdbx_strand_id
1 'polypeptide(L)'
;MKMLAACLVLLVATSFGQAQAVKPSLPGKAAPAGKKAATEEKVEEIKGLVLTRPNGHFLGLTLQDGKFKLSFYNEKKKPEKVDVTRATARWPNMHGPGDNRTILNPAGDGTYLMGTQFVRAPYTFKLFLTLLQGEGEEVKSVESHTVDFRG
;
A
#
# COMPACT_ATOMS: atom_id res chain seq x y z
N MET A 1 27.08 41.28 2.51
CA MET A 1 27.88 40.65 3.58
C MET A 1 28.14 39.20 3.12
N LYS A 2 29.19 38.85 2.36
CA LYS A 2 30.64 38.76 2.67
C LYS A 2 30.95 38.10 4.03
N MET A 3 31.22 36.78 4.02
CA MET A 3 32.46 36.07 4.45
C MET A 3 32.13 34.56 4.64
N LEU A 4 32.69 33.57 3.92
CA LEU A 4 34.05 33.00 3.80
C LEU A 4 34.46 31.99 4.90
N ALA A 5 35.21 30.96 4.44
CA ALA A 5 35.96 29.90 5.12
C ALA A 5 35.18 28.59 5.42
N ALA A 6 35.34 27.48 4.69
CA ALA A 6 36.52 26.71 4.29
C ALA A 6 37.25 26.03 5.47
N CYS A 7 37.06 24.71 5.61
CA CYS A 7 38.06 23.82 6.21
C CYS A 7 38.10 22.50 5.44
N LEU A 8 39.21 22.38 4.73
CA LEU A 8 39.79 21.23 4.03
C LEU A 8 40.28 20.19 5.08
N VAL A 9 40.23 18.89 4.77
CA VAL A 9 41.36 17.93 4.83
C VAL A 9 40.87 16.53 4.42
N LEU A 10 41.55 16.00 3.40
CA LEU A 10 41.55 14.63 2.88
C LEU A 10 42.06 13.62 3.93
N LEU A 11 41.56 12.37 3.86
CA LEU A 11 42.41 11.21 4.12
C LEU A 11 42.03 10.04 3.20
N VAL A 12 43.03 9.63 2.42
CA VAL A 12 43.05 8.50 1.49
C VAL A 12 43.46 7.25 2.28
N ALA A 13 42.79 6.12 2.05
CA ALA A 13 43.36 4.81 2.30
C ALA A 13 42.84 3.80 1.26
N THR A 14 43.64 3.63 0.21
CA THR A 14 43.63 2.51 -0.72
C THR A 14 44.13 1.25 -0.04
N SER A 15 43.38 0.15 -0.12
CA SER A 15 43.91 -1.20 0.09
C SER A 15 43.71 -2.03 -1.17
N PHE A 16 44.80 -2.16 -1.93
CA PHE A 16 45.05 -3.25 -2.88
C PHE A 16 45.22 -4.55 -2.08
N GLY A 17 44.60 -5.63 -2.53
CA GLY A 17 44.69 -6.95 -1.89
C GLY A 17 44.44 -8.10 -2.87
N GLN A 18 45.52 -8.47 -3.56
CA GLN A 18 45.88 -9.78 -4.12
C GLN A 18 44.94 -10.57 -5.06
N ALA A 19 45.44 -10.70 -6.29
CA ALA A 19 45.17 -11.78 -7.22
C ALA A 19 45.80 -13.12 -6.77
N GLN A 20 45.11 -14.23 -7.07
CA GLN A 20 45.58 -15.58 -7.46
C GLN A 20 44.32 -16.50 -7.41
N ALA A 21 44.04 -17.43 -8.32
CA ALA A 21 44.79 -18.03 -9.40
C ALA A 21 43.82 -18.50 -10.50
N VAL A 22 44.24 -18.31 -11.76
CA VAL A 22 43.65 -18.94 -12.94
C VAL A 22 44.00 -20.44 -12.90
N LYS A 23 43.00 -21.32 -13.02
CA LYS A 23 43.19 -22.72 -13.42
C LYS A 23 42.61 -22.96 -14.81
N PRO A 24 43.23 -23.85 -15.61
CA PRO A 24 43.08 -23.88 -17.06
C PRO A 24 41.82 -24.62 -17.53
N SER A 25 41.48 -24.36 -18.79
CA SER A 25 40.33 -24.89 -19.52
C SER A 25 40.35 -26.41 -19.73
N LEU A 26 39.15 -26.99 -19.81
CA LEU A 26 38.87 -28.15 -20.64
C LEU A 26 37.62 -27.86 -21.49
N PRO A 27 37.62 -28.22 -22.79
CA PRO A 27 36.55 -27.94 -23.73
C PRO A 27 35.46 -29.01 -23.63
N GLY A 28 34.19 -28.61 -23.54
CA GLY A 28 33.11 -29.58 -23.38
C GLY A 28 31.72 -29.04 -23.70
N LYS A 29 31.36 -29.21 -24.98
CA LYS A 29 30.01 -29.57 -25.47
C LYS A 29 28.89 -28.52 -25.39
N ALA A 30 28.37 -28.22 -26.58
CA ALA A 30 27.24 -27.32 -26.82
C ALA A 30 25.87 -27.87 -26.36
N ALA A 31 25.00 -26.90 -26.04
CA ALA A 31 23.53 -26.86 -26.07
C ALA A 31 22.74 -27.53 -24.92
N PRO A 32 21.48 -27.10 -24.63
CA PRO A 32 20.67 -26.05 -25.27
C PRO A 32 20.06 -25.00 -24.30
N ALA A 33 19.38 -24.02 -24.90
CA ALA A 33 18.58 -22.96 -24.31
C ALA A 33 17.82 -23.35 -23.03
N GLY A 34 18.28 -22.82 -21.89
CA GLY A 34 17.50 -22.78 -20.66
C GLY A 34 16.44 -21.70 -20.75
N LYS A 35 15.18 -22.14 -20.87
CA LYS A 35 13.96 -21.34 -20.67
C LYS A 35 14.20 -20.26 -19.61
N LYS A 36 13.97 -18.99 -19.98
CA LYS A 36 13.64 -17.93 -19.01
C LYS A 36 12.59 -18.53 -18.08
N ALA A 37 13.00 -18.77 -16.84
CA ALA A 37 12.08 -19.05 -15.76
C ALA A 37 11.06 -17.90 -15.78
N ALA A 38 9.82 -18.24 -16.09
CA ALA A 38 8.71 -17.38 -15.78
C ALA A 38 8.82 -17.13 -14.29
N THR A 39 9.21 -15.91 -13.92
CA THR A 39 9.03 -15.41 -12.57
C THR A 39 7.54 -15.58 -12.30
N GLU A 40 7.16 -16.60 -11.54
CA GLU A 40 5.84 -16.70 -10.95
C GLU A 40 5.66 -15.41 -10.16
N GLU A 41 4.88 -14.51 -10.75
CA GLU A 41 4.49 -13.23 -10.20
C GLU A 41 3.68 -13.58 -8.94
N LYS A 42 4.38 -13.68 -7.80
CA LYS A 42 3.79 -13.96 -6.48
C LYS A 42 2.65 -12.98 -6.29
N VAL A 43 1.42 -13.47 -6.48
CA VAL A 43 0.21 -12.69 -6.27
C VAL A 43 0.18 -12.37 -4.79
N GLU A 44 0.42 -11.11 -4.45
CA GLU A 44 0.35 -10.66 -3.07
C GLU A 44 -1.11 -10.76 -2.60
N GLU A 45 -1.31 -11.37 -1.44
CA GLU A 45 -2.64 -11.57 -0.88
C GLU A 45 -3.17 -10.26 -0.29
N ILE A 46 -4.38 -9.88 -0.68
CA ILE A 46 -5.05 -8.69 -0.15
C ILE A 46 -5.44 -8.96 1.30
N LYS A 47 -4.94 -8.15 2.23
CA LYS A 47 -5.26 -8.27 3.65
C LYS A 47 -6.66 -7.76 3.97
N GLY A 48 -7.35 -8.46 4.87
CA GLY A 48 -8.64 -8.04 5.43
C GLY A 48 -9.83 -8.31 4.53
N LEU A 49 -10.86 -7.49 4.66
CA LEU A 49 -12.06 -7.59 3.83
C LEU A 49 -11.76 -7.06 2.43
N VAL A 50 -11.87 -7.95 1.44
CA VAL A 50 -11.66 -7.62 0.02
C VAL A 50 -12.94 -7.05 -0.58
N LEU A 51 -12.84 -5.87 -1.20
CA LEU A 51 -13.92 -5.24 -1.96
C LEU A 51 -13.53 -5.20 -3.43
N THR A 52 -14.41 -5.71 -4.30
CA THR A 52 -14.26 -5.60 -5.75
C THR A 52 -14.79 -4.26 -6.22
N ARG A 53 -14.01 -3.55 -7.02
CA ARG A 53 -14.42 -2.28 -7.64
C ARG A 53 -15.01 -2.52 -9.03
N PRO A 54 -15.88 -1.64 -9.52
CA PRO A 54 -16.47 -1.77 -10.86
C PRO A 54 -15.45 -1.76 -12.01
N ASN A 55 -14.27 -1.16 -11.80
CA ASN A 55 -13.17 -1.10 -12.76
C ASN A 55 -12.30 -2.37 -12.77
N GLY A 56 -12.64 -3.42 -12.03
CA GLY A 56 -11.86 -4.67 -11.95
C GLY A 56 -10.71 -4.63 -10.94
N HIS A 57 -10.45 -3.48 -10.31
CA HIS A 57 -9.47 -3.35 -9.23
C HIS A 57 -10.07 -3.79 -7.88
N PHE A 58 -9.24 -3.83 -6.84
CA PHE A 58 -9.64 -4.26 -5.51
C PHE A 58 -9.28 -3.25 -4.42
N LEU A 59 -10.05 -3.29 -3.33
CA LEU A 59 -9.72 -2.63 -2.08
C LEU A 59 -9.54 -3.68 -0.99
N GLY A 60 -8.60 -3.43 -0.07
CA GLY A 60 -8.45 -4.19 1.16
C GLY A 60 -8.77 -3.32 2.35
N LEU A 61 -9.79 -3.70 3.12
CA LEU A 61 -10.19 -3.00 4.33
C LEU A 61 -9.73 -3.79 5.56
N THR A 62 -8.96 -3.13 6.43
CA THR A 62 -8.43 -3.69 7.68
C THR A 62 -8.63 -2.73 8.84
N LEU A 63 -8.48 -3.24 10.07
CA LEU A 63 -8.25 -2.40 11.25
C LEU A 63 -6.75 -2.37 11.53
N GLN A 64 -6.14 -1.18 11.44
CA GLN A 64 -4.77 -0.94 11.88
C GLN A 64 -4.84 0.00 13.08
N ASP A 65 -4.26 -0.41 14.21
CA ASP A 65 -4.32 0.36 15.48
C ASP A 65 -5.76 0.70 15.90
N GLY A 66 -6.69 -0.21 15.59
CA GLY A 66 -8.12 -0.08 15.84
C GLY A 66 -8.84 0.98 15.00
N LYS A 67 -8.20 1.50 13.94
CA LYS A 67 -8.80 2.44 12.97
C LYS A 67 -8.91 1.78 11.61
N PHE A 68 -9.88 2.21 10.81
CA PHE A 68 -10.00 1.69 9.44
C PHE A 68 -8.81 2.11 8.59
N LYS A 69 -8.21 1.13 7.91
CA LYS A 69 -7.23 1.31 6.85
C LYS A 69 -7.79 0.71 5.57
N LEU A 70 -7.85 1.52 4.52
CA LEU A 70 -8.28 1.12 3.18
C LEU A 70 -7.10 1.18 2.22
N SER A 71 -6.63 0.02 1.76
CA SER A 71 -5.55 -0.13 0.78
C SER A 71 -6.11 -0.39 -0.62
N PHE A 72 -5.38 0.04 -1.65
CA PHE A 72 -5.78 -0.04 -3.05
C PHE A 72 -4.91 -1.06 -3.77
N TYR A 73 -5.52 -1.85 -4.65
CA TYR A 73 -4.84 -2.89 -5.40
C TYR A 73 -5.35 -2.94 -6.83
N ASN A 74 -4.45 -3.21 -7.77
CA ASN A 74 -4.80 -3.37 -9.18
C ASN A 74 -5.46 -4.73 -9.47
N GLU A 75 -5.84 -4.98 -10.72
CA GLU A 75 -6.42 -6.24 -11.20
C GLU A 75 -5.57 -7.49 -10.86
N LYS A 76 -4.24 -7.32 -10.73
CA LYS A 76 -3.30 -8.38 -10.36
C LYS A 76 -3.13 -8.53 -8.83
N LYS A 77 -3.97 -7.87 -8.04
CA LYS A 77 -3.90 -7.81 -6.57
C LYS A 77 -2.60 -7.22 -6.01
N LYS A 78 -1.89 -6.42 -6.81
CA LYS A 78 -0.69 -5.71 -6.35
C LYS A 78 -1.05 -4.35 -5.77
N PRO A 79 -0.36 -3.88 -4.72
CA PRO A 79 -0.58 -2.55 -4.16
C PRO A 79 -0.51 -1.46 -5.23
N GLU A 80 -1.45 -0.52 -5.15
CA GLU A 80 -1.58 0.62 -6.06
C GLU A 80 -1.67 1.91 -5.24
N LYS A 81 -1.38 3.05 -5.89
CA LYS A 81 -1.63 4.35 -5.28
C LYS A 81 -3.13 4.57 -5.10
N VAL A 82 -3.48 5.36 -4.09
CA VAL A 82 -4.85 5.82 -3.92
C VAL A 82 -5.24 6.67 -5.14
N ASP A 83 -6.35 6.31 -5.78
CA ASP A 83 -6.90 6.98 -6.98
C ASP A 83 -8.09 7.89 -6.65
N VAL A 84 -8.44 8.03 -5.36
CA VAL A 84 -9.51 8.89 -4.86
C VAL A 84 -8.97 9.93 -3.87
N THR A 85 -9.68 11.03 -3.69
CA THR A 85 -9.26 12.07 -2.73
C THR A 85 -9.36 11.58 -1.29
N ARG A 86 -10.48 10.93 -0.93
CA ARG A 86 -10.76 10.42 0.42
C ARG A 86 -11.91 9.43 0.41
N ALA A 87 -12.21 8.83 1.56
CA ALA A 87 -13.39 8.01 1.75
C ALA A 87 -14.13 8.39 3.04
N THR A 88 -15.40 8.02 3.15
CA THR A 88 -16.14 8.05 4.40
C THR A 88 -16.60 6.64 4.76
N ALA A 89 -16.47 6.29 6.03
CA ALA A 89 -16.97 5.04 6.59
C ALA A 89 -18.01 5.36 7.65
N ARG A 90 -19.16 4.68 7.59
CA ARG A 90 -20.26 4.78 8.56
C ARG A 90 -20.65 3.38 9.02
N TRP A 91 -20.83 3.21 10.33
CA TRP A 91 -21.27 1.95 10.92
C TRP A 91 -22.13 2.20 12.17
N PRO A 92 -23.00 1.25 12.56
CA PRO A 92 -23.84 1.39 13.74
C PRO A 92 -23.03 1.66 15.01
N ASN A 93 -23.54 2.53 15.88
CA ASN A 93 -23.03 2.64 17.24
C ASN A 93 -23.72 1.61 18.15
N MET A 94 -23.03 0.54 18.49
CA MET A 94 -23.55 -0.50 19.39
C MET A 94 -23.68 -0.03 20.85
N HIS A 95 -23.07 1.09 21.21
CA HIS A 95 -22.95 1.57 22.59
C HIS A 95 -23.74 2.85 22.86
N GLY A 96 -24.56 3.32 21.92
CA GLY A 96 -25.29 4.57 22.06
C GLY A 96 -26.09 4.93 20.82
N PRO A 97 -26.77 6.09 20.84
CA PRO A 97 -27.55 6.54 19.70
C PRO A 97 -26.67 6.92 18.51
N GLY A 98 -27.27 6.83 17.31
CA GLY A 98 -26.67 7.25 16.05
C GLY A 98 -25.68 6.25 15.44
N ASP A 99 -25.05 6.67 14.36
CA ASP A 99 -23.98 5.90 13.71
C ASP A 99 -22.62 6.53 13.99
N ASN A 100 -21.62 5.67 14.14
CA ASN A 100 -20.23 6.08 14.06
C ASN A 100 -19.87 6.46 12.62
N ARG A 101 -18.99 7.45 12.47
CA ARG A 101 -18.52 7.94 11.16
C ARG A 101 -17.05 8.31 11.22
N THR A 102 -16.29 8.03 10.17
CA THR A 102 -14.94 8.56 10.03
C THR A 102 -14.64 8.91 8.59
N ILE A 103 -13.82 9.94 8.40
CA ILE A 103 -13.23 10.29 7.12
C ILE A 103 -11.88 9.60 7.05
N LEU A 104 -11.64 8.85 5.97
CA LEU A 104 -10.36 8.23 5.68
C LEU A 104 -9.61 9.14 4.70
N ASN A 105 -8.47 9.67 5.14
CA ASN A 105 -7.63 10.56 4.33
C ASN A 105 -6.35 9.83 3.87
N PRO A 106 -5.70 10.27 2.79
CA PRO A 106 -4.44 9.69 2.33
C PRO A 106 -3.36 9.68 3.42
N ALA A 107 -2.64 8.55 3.52
CA ALA A 107 -1.57 8.33 4.48
C ALA A 107 -0.46 7.44 3.87
N GLY A 108 0.68 7.33 4.57
CA GLY A 108 1.85 6.53 4.14
C GLY A 108 2.25 6.79 2.69
N ASP A 109 2.46 8.07 2.35
CA ASP A 109 2.82 8.53 1.01
C ASP A 109 1.72 8.38 -0.08
N GLY A 110 0.45 8.30 0.33
CA GLY A 110 -0.68 8.23 -0.60
C GLY A 110 -0.94 6.82 -1.13
N THR A 111 -0.50 5.80 -0.39
CA THR A 111 -0.69 4.39 -0.75
C THR A 111 -1.93 3.75 -0.10
N TYR A 112 -2.48 4.38 0.94
CA TYR A 112 -3.73 3.97 1.58
C TYR A 112 -4.48 5.17 2.16
N LEU A 113 -5.75 4.94 2.47
CA LEU A 113 -6.56 5.87 3.26
C LEU A 113 -6.67 5.38 4.70
N MET A 114 -6.52 6.30 5.66
CA MET A 114 -6.58 6.01 7.10
C MET A 114 -7.68 6.82 7.78
N GLY A 115 -8.56 6.13 8.49
CA GLY A 115 -9.57 6.73 9.35
C GLY A 115 -8.96 7.30 10.62
N THR A 116 -9.66 8.27 11.22
CA THR A 116 -9.22 8.90 12.47
C THR A 116 -9.90 8.33 13.70
N GLN A 117 -11.11 7.79 13.55
CA GLN A 117 -11.91 7.28 14.65
C GLN A 117 -11.59 5.81 14.96
N PHE A 118 -11.45 5.51 16.26
CA PHE A 118 -11.30 4.15 16.75
C PHE A 118 -12.61 3.36 16.62
N VAL A 119 -12.51 2.14 16.11
CA VAL A 119 -13.61 1.19 15.98
C VAL A 119 -13.63 0.33 17.24
N ARG A 120 -14.73 0.38 17.99
CA ARG A 120 -14.91 -0.42 19.20
C ARG A 120 -15.56 -1.75 18.86
N ALA A 121 -15.18 -2.79 19.59
CA ALA A 121 -15.86 -4.08 19.54
C ALA A 121 -17.37 -3.93 19.86
N PRO A 122 -18.25 -4.79 19.32
CA PRO A 122 -17.93 -5.96 18.48
C PRO A 122 -17.56 -5.60 17.03
N TYR A 123 -16.60 -6.30 16.42
CA TYR A 123 -16.14 -6.06 15.03
C TYR A 123 -17.01 -6.75 13.96
N THR A 124 -18.29 -6.95 14.28
CA THR A 124 -19.28 -7.56 13.41
C THR A 124 -20.43 -6.59 13.23
N PHE A 125 -20.48 -5.91 12.08
CA PHE A 125 -21.52 -4.92 11.78
C PHE A 125 -21.60 -4.63 10.29
N LYS A 126 -22.70 -4.02 9.86
CA LYS A 126 -22.83 -3.49 8.50
C LYS A 126 -22.05 -2.19 8.38
N LEU A 127 -21.10 -2.16 7.44
CA LEU A 127 -20.28 -1.00 7.11
C LEU A 127 -20.75 -0.40 5.79
N PHE A 128 -20.92 0.92 5.79
CA PHE A 128 -21.16 1.72 4.59
C PHE A 128 -19.89 2.50 4.28
N LEU A 129 -19.29 2.24 3.14
CA LEU A 129 -18.07 2.89 2.68
C LEU A 129 -18.37 3.66 1.39
N THR A 130 -18.02 4.94 1.35
CA THR A 130 -18.20 5.78 0.16
C THR A 130 -16.86 6.42 -0.21
N LEU A 131 -16.42 6.23 -1.46
CA LEU A 131 -15.23 6.86 -2.01
C LEU A 131 -15.61 8.22 -2.63
N LEU A 132 -14.77 9.22 -2.38
CA LEU A 132 -15.01 10.61 -2.75
C LEU A 132 -13.87 11.16 -3.60
N GLN A 133 -14.22 11.88 -4.66
CA GLN A 133 -13.29 12.61 -5.52
C GLN A 133 -13.53 14.11 -5.44
N GLY A 134 -12.46 14.89 -5.44
CA GLY A 134 -12.52 16.36 -5.40
C GLY A 134 -12.44 16.92 -3.98
N GLU A 135 -12.37 18.26 -3.90
CA GLU A 135 -12.23 19.01 -2.66
C GLU A 135 -13.24 20.16 -2.60
N GLY A 136 -13.49 20.68 -1.40
CA GLY A 136 -14.43 21.80 -1.19
C GLY A 136 -15.85 21.48 -1.68
N GLU A 137 -16.39 22.38 -2.50
CA GLU A 137 -17.74 22.28 -3.06
C GLU A 137 -17.84 21.29 -4.23
N GLU A 138 -16.70 20.83 -4.78
CA GLU A 138 -16.65 19.92 -5.93
C GLU A 138 -16.60 18.44 -5.54
N VAL A 139 -16.74 18.13 -4.25
CA VAL A 139 -16.69 16.75 -3.74
C VAL A 139 -17.84 15.93 -4.32
N LYS A 140 -17.51 14.85 -5.02
CA LYS A 140 -18.46 13.90 -5.61
C LYS A 140 -18.24 12.50 -5.06
N SER A 141 -19.33 11.79 -4.83
CA SER A 141 -19.29 10.34 -4.57
C SER A 141 -19.03 9.61 -5.87
N VAL A 142 -17.94 8.84 -5.93
CA VAL A 142 -17.57 8.06 -7.11
C VAL A 142 -17.94 6.58 -6.97
N GLU A 143 -17.81 6.02 -5.76
CA GLU A 143 -18.11 4.62 -5.48
C GLU A 143 -18.75 4.47 -4.10
N SER A 144 -19.62 3.48 -3.93
CA SER A 144 -20.24 3.17 -2.64
C SER A 144 -20.39 1.67 -2.45
N HIS A 145 -19.99 1.19 -1.27
CA HIS A 145 -20.04 -0.20 -0.87
C HIS A 145 -20.83 -0.34 0.43
N THR A 146 -21.68 -1.35 0.49
CA THR A 146 -22.31 -1.81 1.72
C THR A 146 -21.87 -3.23 1.97
N VAL A 147 -21.20 -3.47 3.08
CA VAL A 147 -20.59 -4.78 3.39
C VAL A 147 -20.84 -5.18 4.83
N ASP A 148 -20.87 -6.49 5.07
CA ASP A 148 -20.87 -7.03 6.42
C ASP A 148 -19.41 -7.15 6.87
N PHE A 149 -18.98 -6.22 7.71
CA PHE A 149 -17.63 -6.21 8.26
C PHE A 149 -17.51 -7.27 9.36
N ARG A 150 -16.43 -8.05 9.29
CA ARG A 150 -16.03 -9.06 10.26
C ARG A 150 -14.51 -8.94 10.40
N GLY A 151 -14.08 -8.24 11.45
CA GLY A 151 -12.67 -7.90 11.70
C GLY A 151 -12.07 -8.58 12.92
#